data_AF-A0A1M2VMR7-F1
#
_entry.id   AF-A0A1M2VMR7-F1
#
_cell.length_a   1.000
_cell.length_b   1.000
_cell.length_c   1.000
_cell.angle_alpha   90.00
_cell.angle_beta   90.00
_cell.angle_gamma   90.00
#
_symmetry.space_group_name_H-M   'P 1'
#
loop_
_entity.id
_entity.type
_entity.pdbx_description
1 polymer ?
#
loop_
_entity_poly.entity_id
_entity_poly.type
_entity_poly.pdbx_seq_one_letter_code
_entity_poly.pdbx_strand_id
1 'polypeptide(L)' 'MAATHIPKTAKALVVRKAAHATKPIYHDAVLEDLPLPELKPGHVLVRIHAAAFNHRDVSDAMHS' A
#
# COMPACT_ATOMS: atom_id res chain seq x y z
N MET A 1 -20.16 -22.31 3.73
CA MET A 1 -19.49 -21.02 3.51
C MET A 1 -19.34 -20.83 2.00
N ALA A 2 -19.88 -19.75 1.44
CA ALA A 2 -19.74 -19.50 0.01
C ALA A 2 -18.25 -19.39 -0.34
N ALA A 3 -17.81 -20.04 -1.43
CA ALA A 3 -16.45 -19.89 -1.93
C ALA A 3 -16.27 -18.43 -2.38
N THR A 4 -15.69 -17.59 -1.52
CA THR A 4 -15.35 -16.22 -1.85
C THR A 4 -14.26 -16.24 -2.91
N HIS A 5 -14.61 -15.78 -4.11
CA HIS A 5 -13.66 -15.53 -5.18
C HIS A 5 -12.59 -14.57 -4.66
N ILE A 6 -11.33 -15.04 -4.60
CA ILE A 6 -10.20 -14.19 -4.23
C ILE A 6 -9.95 -13.21 -5.38
N PRO A 7 -9.98 -11.90 -5.14
CA PRO A 7 -9.76 -10.92 -6.20
C PRO A 7 -8.31 -11.00 -6.70
N LYS A 8 -8.08 -10.67 -7.98
CA LYS A 8 -6.71 -10.65 -8.54
C LYS A 8 -5.94 -9.38 -8.21
N THR A 9 -6.65 -8.33 -7.83
CA THR A 9 -6.11 -7.02 -7.48
C THR A 9 -6.74 -6.51 -6.18
N ALA A 10 -6.07 -5.57 -5.52
CA ALA A 10 -6.59 -4.88 -4.35
C ALA A 10 -6.14 -3.42 -4.35
N LYS A 11 -6.89 -2.57 -3.64
CA LYS A 11 -6.47 -1.19 -3.38
C LYS A 11 -5.34 -1.18 -2.36
N ALA A 12 -4.27 -0.47 -2.69
CA ALA A 12 -3.11 -0.25 -1.85
C ALA A 12 -2.94 1.25 -1.60
N LEU A 13 -2.59 1.60 -0.36
CA LEU A 13 -2.16 2.94 0.00
C LEU A 13 -0.65 3.02 -0.25
N VAL A 14 -0.25 3.82 -1.23
CA VAL A 14 1.14 3.92 -1.71
C VAL A 14 1.67 5.32 -1.41
N VAL A 15 2.89 5.38 -0.88
CA VAL A 15 3.61 6.64 -0.70
C VAL A 15 4.57 6.83 -1.87
N ARG A 16 4.50 7.98 -2.55
CA ARG A 16 5.37 8.32 -3.69
C ARG A 16 5.81 9.77 -3.64
N LYS A 17 6.88 10.13 -4.35
CA LYS A 17 7.26 11.55 -4.54
C LYS A 17 6.11 12.32 -5.18
N ALA A 18 5.88 13.54 -4.71
CA ALA A 18 4.87 14.41 -5.29
C ALA A 18 5.15 14.65 -6.77
N ALA A 19 4.09 14.68 -7.58
CA ALA A 19 4.19 14.84 -9.04
C ALA A 19 4.93 16.13 -9.45
N HIS A 20 4.89 17.14 -8.59
CA HIS A 20 5.63 18.39 -8.75
C HIS A 20 6.74 18.48 -7.73
N ALA A 21 7.99 18.40 -8.21
CA ALA A 21 9.17 18.55 -7.38
C ALA A 21 9.28 20.01 -6.89
N THR A 22 8.83 20.24 -5.65
CA THR A 22 9.11 21.46 -4.90
C THR A 22 10.24 21.19 -3.91
N LYS A 23 10.86 22.26 -3.39
CA LYS A 23 11.81 22.15 -2.27
C LYS A 23 11.11 22.67 -1.01
N PRO A 24 10.97 21.85 0.06
CA PRO A 24 11.42 20.46 0.19
C PRO A 24 10.58 19.47 -0.65
N ILE A 25 11.14 18.27 -0.92
CA ILE A 25 10.41 17.19 -1.60
C ILE A 25 9.28 16.73 -0.68
N TYR A 26 8.04 16.83 -1.15
CA TYR A 26 6.89 16.24 -0.49
C TYR A 26 6.58 14.87 -1.08
N HIS A 27 5.96 14.01 -0.26
CA HIS A 27 5.45 12.72 -0.69
C HIS A 27 3.93 12.70 -0.62
N ASP A 28 3.31 12.18 -1.66
CA ASP A 28 1.88 11.96 -1.75
C ASP A 28 1.56 10.56 -1.24
N ALA A 29 0.48 10.45 -0.46
CA ALA A 29 -0.16 9.17 -0.19
C ALA A 29 -1.36 9.00 -1.12
N VAL A 30 -1.34 7.96 -1.94
CA VAL A 30 -2.35 7.72 -2.97
C VAL A 30 -2.93 6.32 -2.88
N LEU A 31 -4.16 6.15 -3.35
CA LEU A 31 -4.76 4.83 -3.53
C LEU A 31 -4.52 4.33 -4.95
N GLU A 32 -3.92 3.15 -5.08
CA GLU A 32 -3.67 2.49 -6.36
C GLU A 32 -4.26 1.07 -6.36
N ASP A 33 -4.70 0.59 -7.51
CA ASP A 33 -5.09 -0.82 -7.68
C ASP A 33 -3.86 -1.63 -8.08
N LEU A 34 -3.41 -2.53 -7.20
CA LEU A 34 -2.23 -3.38 -7.40
C LEU A 34 -2.62 -4.86 -7.48
N PRO A 35 -1.88 -5.68 -8.25
CA PRO A 35 -2.08 -7.13 -8.25
C PRO A 35 -1.81 -7.73 -6.87
N LEU A 36 -2.60 -8.73 -6.47
CA LEU A 36 -2.28 -9.50 -5.28
C LEU A 36 -0.99 -10.31 -5.52
N PRO A 37 -0.04 -10.27 -4.59
CA PRO A 37 1.16 -11.10 -4.69
C PRO A 37 0.82 -12.57 -4.49
N GLU A 38 1.69 -13.45 -5.00
CA GLU A 38 1.57 -14.88 -4.77
C GLU A 38 1.73 -15.22 -3.27
N LEU A 39 0.81 -16.05 -2.75
CA LEU A 39 0.88 -16.53 -1.38
C LEU A 39 1.90 -17.67 -1.27
N LYS A 40 2.94 -17.43 -0.48
CA LYS A 40 3.96 -18.44 -0.16
C LYS A 40 3.54 -19.25 1.07
N PRO A 41 4.11 -20.46 1.29
CA PRO A 41 3.88 -21.19 2.53
C PRO A 41 4.15 -20.33 3.76
N GLY A 42 3.20 -20.30 4.70
CA GLY A 42 3.27 -19.48 5.91
C GLY A 42 2.71 -18.05 5.77
N HIS A 43 2.38 -17.59 4.55
CA HIS A 43 1.68 -16.31 4.37
C HIS A 43 0.18 -16.44 4.60
N VAL A 44 -0.44 -15.35 5.05
CA VAL A 44 -1.89 -15.23 5.21
C VAL A 44 -2.39 -14.02 4.44
N LEU A 45 -3.42 -14.22 3.62
CA LEU A 45 -4.14 -13.12 2.99
C LEU A 45 -5.17 -12.56 3.96
N VAL A 46 -5.07 -11.27 4.29
CA VAL A 46 -5.98 -10.60 5.21
C VAL A 46 -6.75 -9.50 4.47
N ARG A 47 -8.07 -9.49 4.64
CA ARG A 47 -8.89 -8.35 4.21
C ARG A 47 -8.73 -7.22 5.22
N ILE A 48 -8.01 -6.18 4.82
CA ILE A 48 -7.80 -4.99 5.66
C ILE A 48 -9.08 -4.16 5.69
N HIS A 49 -9.63 -3.93 6.89
CA HIS A 49 -10.80 -3.06 7.09
C HIS A 49 -10.40 -1.63 7.45
N ALA A 50 -9.29 -1.47 8.16
CA ALA A 50 -8.72 -0.19 8.54
C ALA A 50 -7.20 -0.31 8.65
N ALA A 51 -6.50 0.76 8.33
CA ALA A 51 -5.07 0.93 8.50
C ALA A 51 -4.77 2.39 8.83
N ALA A 52 -3.62 2.64 9.44
CA ALA A 52 -3.14 3.99 9.77
C ALA A 52 -1.67 4.10 9.37
N PHE A 53 -1.20 5.33 9.13
CA PHE A 53 0.22 5.58 8.97
C PHE A 53 0.93 5.45 10.31
N ASN A 54 1.98 4.65 10.33
CA ASN A 54 2.93 4.58 11.42
C ASN A 54 4.09 5.57 11.18
N HIS A 55 4.84 5.88 12.24
CA HIS A 55 6.00 6.78 12.15
C HIS A 55 7.02 6.34 11.08
N ARG A 56 7.21 5.03 10.94
CA ARG A 56 8.12 4.45 9.93
C ARG A 56 7.67 4.77 8.51
N ASP A 57 6.38 4.74 8.23
CA ASP A 57 5.84 5.00 6.89
C ASP A 57 6.15 6.44 6.43
N VAL A 58 6.21 7.37 7.38
CA VAL A 58 6.57 8.78 7.13
C VAL A 58 8.08 8.98 7.06
N SER A 59 8.85 8.27 7.90
CA SER A 59 10.32 8.41 7.95
C SER A 59 11.01 7.79 6.73
N ASP A 60 10.56 6.61 6.31
CA ASP A 60 11.12 5.90 5.15
C ASP A 60 10.79 6.65 3.85
N ALA A 61 9.63 7.31 3.78
CA ALA A 61 9.28 8.16 2.64
C ALA A 61 10.34 9.23 2.37
N MET A 62 10.82 9.92 3.42
CA MET A 62 11.81 11.02 3.31
C MET A 62 13.17 10.61 2.70
N HIS A 63 13.49 9.32 2.67
CA HIS A 63 14.78 8.80 2.20
C HIS A 63 14.70 8.07 0.85
N SER A 64 13.50 7.94 0.26
CA SER A 64 13.22 7.23 -1.00
C SER A 64 13.20 8.14 -2.22
#